data_AF-A0A1Y1LH76-F1
#
_entry.id   AF-A0A1Y1LH76-F1
#
_cell.length_a   1.000
_cell.length_b   1.000
_cell.length_c   1.000
_cell.angle_alpha   90.00
_cell.angle_beta   90.00
_cell.angle_gamma   90.00
#
_symmetry.space_group_name_H-M   'P 1'
#
loop_
_entity.id
_entity.type
_entity.pdbx_description
1 polymer ?
#
loop_
_entity_poly.entity_id
_entity_poly.type
_entity_poly.pdbx_seq_one_letter_code
_entity_poly.pdbx_strand_id
1 'polypeptide(L)'
;MFQPITEKERYNFWTNSSDNFIPGYTGHCPTLRFQYGKPYGTETKEILHDLRDKEIFNEVQRHRYREDDARKIALVPISRAKDQAKDYALDPLNRSPKYILGYTGFIPTLNFRYGKSFGRTADDSMADFTDSQSRLREKRAEMQSLFRTQSAPRMVSIRNRDEVTRSLTNYETLGREISPDHPPIAGYTGHIPRVKGTEASLSKRYNTVVKRGLALLREERLKKEELLKTSYKINEIISEGKPRYTYV
;
A
#
# COMPACT_ATOMS: atom_id res chain seq x y z
N MET A 1 -15.12 19.29 28.36
CA MET A 1 -15.30 18.05 29.13
C MET A 1 -16.59 17.39 28.66
N PHE A 2 -16.58 16.11 28.34
CA PHE A 2 -17.77 15.35 28.01
C PHE A 2 -18.26 14.68 29.30
N GLN A 3 -19.40 15.12 29.82
CA GLN A 3 -20.03 14.48 30.98
C GLN A 3 -20.74 13.21 30.50
N PRO A 4 -20.43 12.02 31.04
CA PRO A 4 -21.10 10.80 30.64
C PRO A 4 -22.56 10.82 31.11
N ILE A 5 -23.48 10.54 30.19
CA ILE A 5 -24.92 10.40 30.48
C ILE A 5 -25.14 9.28 31.49
N THR A 6 -25.93 9.56 32.53
CA THR A 6 -26.30 8.56 33.53
C THR A 6 -27.25 7.52 32.96
N GLU A 7 -27.27 6.32 33.53
CA GLU A 7 -28.11 5.22 33.03
C GLU A 7 -29.61 5.56 33.06
N LYS A 8 -30.03 6.36 34.04
CA LYS A 8 -31.40 6.88 34.18
C LYS A 8 -31.74 7.91 33.09
N GLU A 9 -30.83 8.82 32.78
CA GLU A 9 -31.00 9.77 31.66
C GLU A 9 -31.04 9.05 30.32
N ARG A 10 -30.18 8.03 30.15
CA ARG A 10 -30.18 7.17 28.95
C ARG A 10 -31.53 6.48 28.80
N TYR A 11 -32.01 5.83 29.86
CA TYR A 11 -33.31 5.16 29.86
C TYR A 11 -34.44 6.14 29.51
N ASN A 12 -34.47 7.31 30.14
CA ASN A 12 -35.47 8.35 29.85
C ASN A 12 -35.41 8.87 28.41
N PHE A 13 -34.22 8.95 27.80
CA PHE A 13 -34.07 9.30 26.39
C PHE A 13 -34.68 8.24 25.45
N TRP A 14 -34.45 6.96 25.75
CA TRP A 14 -35.02 5.85 24.98
C TRP A 14 -36.53 5.70 25.18
N THR A 15 -37.06 5.95 26.38
CA THR A 15 -38.51 5.85 26.64
C THR A 15 -39.30 7.03 26.08
N ASN A 16 -38.74 8.24 26.06
CA ASN A 16 -39.42 9.40 25.47
C ASN A 16 -39.66 9.27 23.96
N SER A 17 -39.00 8.32 23.29
CA SER A 17 -39.09 8.10 21.84
C SER A 17 -40.07 6.99 21.44
N SER A 18 -40.80 6.38 22.38
CA SER A 18 -41.66 5.22 22.08
C SER A 18 -42.88 5.55 21.21
N ASP A 19 -43.35 6.79 21.25
CA ASP A 19 -44.63 7.20 20.67
C ASP A 19 -44.47 8.06 19.41
N ASN A 20 -43.25 8.13 18.87
CA ASN A 20 -42.89 9.02 17.76
C ASN A 20 -42.14 8.20 16.70
N PHE A 21 -42.07 8.71 15.47
CA PHE A 21 -41.22 8.06 14.48
C PHE A 21 -39.74 8.26 14.79
N ILE A 22 -38.95 7.22 14.52
CA ILE A 22 -37.51 7.25 14.71
C ILE A 22 -36.91 8.27 13.74
N PRO A 23 -35.95 9.12 14.18
CA PRO A 23 -35.22 9.99 13.27
C PRO A 23 -34.61 9.20 12.10
N GLY A 24 -34.90 9.63 10.88
CA GLY A 24 -34.47 8.93 9.65
C GLY A 24 -35.46 7.87 9.13
N TYR A 25 -36.65 7.76 9.72
CA TYR A 25 -37.75 6.99 9.14
C TYR A 25 -38.12 7.55 7.75
N THR A 26 -37.99 6.72 6.71
CA THR A 26 -38.28 7.09 5.31
C THR A 26 -39.65 6.60 4.83
N GLY A 27 -40.47 6.05 5.72
CA GLY A 27 -41.81 5.58 5.39
C GLY A 27 -42.85 6.70 5.39
N HIS A 28 -44.11 6.33 5.17
CA HIS A 28 -45.21 7.30 5.13
C HIS A 28 -45.63 7.71 6.55
N CYS A 29 -45.59 9.02 6.84
CA CYS A 29 -46.23 9.62 8.00
C CYS A 29 -47.43 10.45 7.52
N PRO A 30 -48.67 10.09 7.90
CA PRO A 30 -49.85 10.83 7.46
C PRO A 30 -49.83 12.27 7.94
N THR A 31 -50.36 13.19 7.15
CA THR A 31 -50.51 14.63 7.49
C THR A 31 -49.23 15.42 7.80
N LEU A 32 -48.06 14.77 7.90
CA LEU A 32 -46.78 15.41 8.20
C LEU A 32 -46.43 16.53 7.22
N ARG A 33 -46.78 16.36 5.94
CA ARG A 33 -46.54 17.38 4.90
C ARG A 33 -47.26 18.72 5.18
N PHE A 34 -48.32 18.70 5.99
CA PHE A 34 -49.12 19.89 6.32
C PHE A 34 -48.75 20.51 7.67
N GLN A 35 -47.85 19.86 8.43
CA GLN A 35 -47.35 20.37 9.70
C GLN A 35 -45.92 20.90 9.51
N TYR A 36 -45.62 22.03 10.15
CA TYR A 36 -44.30 22.65 10.09
C TYR A 36 -44.07 23.51 11.33
N GLY A 37 -42.79 23.71 11.66
CA GLY A 37 -42.36 24.61 12.74
C GLY A 37 -42.02 23.91 14.05
N LYS A 38 -42.19 22.59 14.15
CA LYS A 38 -41.75 21.78 15.29
C LYS A 38 -40.71 20.75 14.84
N PRO A 39 -39.87 20.21 15.76
CA PRO A 39 -38.95 19.14 15.41
C PRO A 39 -39.71 17.86 15.06
N TYR A 40 -39.16 17.08 14.13
CA TYR A 40 -39.77 15.87 13.57
C TYR A 40 -40.35 14.91 14.62
N GLY A 41 -39.62 14.68 15.71
CA GLY A 41 -40.09 13.82 16.80
C GLY A 41 -41.39 14.34 17.42
N THR A 42 -41.51 15.64 17.67
CA THR A 42 -42.70 16.24 18.28
C THR A 42 -43.87 16.27 17.32
N GLU A 43 -43.67 16.61 16.04
CA GLU A 43 -44.76 16.59 15.04
C GLU A 43 -45.31 15.18 14.85
N THR A 44 -44.44 14.19 14.66
CA THR A 44 -44.87 12.81 14.46
C THR A 44 -45.57 12.24 15.68
N LYS A 45 -45.20 12.66 16.90
CA LYS A 45 -45.92 12.32 18.12
C LYS A 45 -47.35 12.84 18.13
N GLU A 46 -47.51 14.14 17.87
CA GLU A 46 -48.81 14.82 17.88
C GLU A 46 -49.72 14.22 16.80
N ILE A 47 -49.18 13.98 15.60
CA ILE A 47 -49.89 13.28 14.52
C ILE A 47 -50.36 11.90 14.97
N LEU A 48 -49.49 11.09 15.58
CA LEU A 48 -49.85 9.75 16.02
C LEU A 48 -50.89 9.76 17.15
N HIS A 49 -50.86 10.78 18.02
CA HIS A 49 -51.87 11.00 19.04
C HIS A 49 -53.21 11.37 18.42
N ASP A 50 -53.24 12.39 17.54
CA ASP A 50 -54.45 12.83 16.82
C ASP A 50 -55.11 11.70 16.04
N LEU A 51 -54.32 10.85 15.39
CA LEU A 51 -54.82 9.72 14.61
C LEU A 51 -55.37 8.59 15.50
N ARG A 52 -54.83 8.43 16.72
CA ARG A 52 -55.34 7.49 17.73
C ARG A 52 -56.64 7.99 18.34
N ASP A 53 -56.73 9.28 18.67
CA ASP A 53 -57.93 9.92 19.21
C ASP A 53 -59.10 9.88 18.21
N LYS A 54 -58.79 10.01 16.92
CA LYS A 54 -59.78 9.89 15.83
C LYS A 54 -60.10 8.45 15.44
N GLU A 55 -59.54 7.46 16.16
CA GLU A 55 -59.72 6.03 15.93
C GLU A 55 -59.36 5.53 14.52
N ILE A 56 -58.63 6.32 13.73
CA ILE A 56 -58.32 6.04 12.31
C ILE A 56 -57.50 4.74 12.16
N PHE A 57 -56.75 4.35 13.20
CA PHE A 57 -55.92 3.15 13.24
C PHE A 57 -56.49 1.99 14.07
N ASN A 58 -57.65 2.15 14.73
CA ASN A 58 -58.16 1.15 15.67
C ASN A 58 -58.58 -0.16 14.98
N GLU A 59 -58.98 -0.12 13.70
CA GLU A 59 -59.30 -1.32 12.92
C GLU A 59 -58.04 -2.03 12.38
N VAL A 60 -57.03 -1.26 11.97
CA VAL A 60 -55.79 -1.79 11.34
C VAL A 60 -54.86 -2.43 12.39
N GLN A 61 -54.90 -1.98 13.65
CA GLN A 61 -54.07 -2.56 14.72
C GLN A 61 -54.61 -3.89 15.30
N ARG A 62 -55.86 -4.27 15.04
CA ARG A 62 -56.41 -5.55 15.53
C ARG A 62 -55.84 -6.76 14.81
N HIS A 63 -55.40 -6.60 13.56
CA HIS A 63 -54.65 -7.63 12.85
C HIS A 63 -53.17 -7.33 12.93
N ARG A 64 -52.43 -8.15 13.68
CA ARG A 64 -50.97 -8.19 13.56
C ARG A 64 -50.64 -8.52 12.11
N TYR A 65 -49.79 -7.68 11.52
CA TYR A 65 -49.37 -7.79 10.13
C TYR A 65 -48.90 -9.23 9.83
N ARG A 66 -49.57 -9.89 8.86
CA ARG A 66 -49.31 -11.28 8.40
C ARG A 66 -49.62 -12.44 9.36
N GLU A 67 -50.49 -12.28 10.36
CA GLU A 67 -50.86 -13.45 11.18
C GLU A 67 -51.68 -14.50 10.42
N ASP A 68 -52.55 -14.07 9.51
CA ASP A 68 -53.46 -14.91 8.71
C ASP A 68 -52.97 -15.14 7.28
N ASP A 69 -51.72 -14.76 6.97
CA ASP A 69 -51.14 -15.00 5.66
C ASP A 69 -51.01 -16.52 5.46
N ALA A 70 -51.84 -17.12 4.59
CA ALA A 70 -51.83 -18.56 4.29
C ALA A 70 -50.45 -19.06 3.82
N ARG A 71 -49.59 -18.11 3.42
CA ARG A 71 -48.16 -18.30 3.17
C ARG A 71 -47.34 -17.76 4.34
N LYS A 72 -47.57 -18.26 5.57
CA LYS A 72 -46.53 -18.24 6.59
C LYS A 72 -45.36 -19.02 6.01
N ILE A 73 -44.45 -18.32 5.36
CA ILE A 73 -43.18 -18.86 4.92
C ILE A 73 -42.50 -19.25 6.22
N ALA A 74 -42.62 -20.53 6.59
CA ALA A 74 -41.72 -21.11 7.56
C ALA A 74 -40.33 -20.83 7.01
N LEU A 75 -39.59 -19.94 7.67
CA LEU A 75 -38.23 -19.62 7.30
C LEU A 75 -37.42 -20.88 7.58
N VAL A 76 -37.44 -21.82 6.64
CA VAL A 76 -36.60 -23.01 6.69
C VAL A 76 -35.18 -22.49 6.49
N PRO A 77 -34.24 -22.76 7.41
CA PRO A 77 -32.86 -22.41 7.17
C PRO A 77 -32.45 -23.04 5.84
N ILE A 78 -32.03 -22.20 4.89
CA ILE A 78 -31.57 -22.65 3.57
C ILE A 78 -30.40 -23.60 3.83
N SER A 79 -30.61 -24.89 3.56
CA SER A 79 -29.54 -25.89 3.52
C SER A 79 -28.61 -25.52 2.38
N ARG A 80 -27.58 -24.74 2.70
CA ARG A 80 -26.50 -24.43 1.77
C ARG A 80 -25.63 -25.67 1.70
N ALA A 81 -25.42 -26.20 0.49
CA ALA A 81 -24.42 -27.24 0.30
C ALA A 81 -23.06 -26.75 0.85
N LYS A 82 -22.24 -27.67 1.36
CA LYS A 82 -20.82 -27.43 1.65
C LYS A 82 -20.27 -26.71 0.41
N ASP A 83 -19.71 -25.50 0.58
CA ASP A 83 -19.21 -24.57 -0.46
C ASP A 83 -20.15 -23.43 -0.93
N GLN A 84 -21.45 -23.45 -0.60
CA GLN A 84 -22.36 -22.33 -0.91
C GLN A 84 -22.42 -21.26 0.19
N ALA A 85 -22.07 -21.62 1.43
CA ALA A 85 -21.86 -20.67 2.51
C ALA A 85 -20.40 -20.20 2.47
N LYS A 86 -20.17 -18.92 2.13
CA LYS A 86 -18.89 -18.28 2.48
C LYS A 86 -18.92 -18.09 4.00
N ASP A 87 -17.99 -18.71 4.71
CA ASP A 87 -17.78 -18.43 6.12
C ASP A 87 -17.12 -17.04 6.24
N TYR A 88 -17.95 -16.01 6.40
CA TYR A 88 -17.50 -14.63 6.62
C TYR A 88 -16.63 -14.46 7.87
N ALA A 89 -16.57 -15.47 8.75
CA ALA A 89 -15.65 -15.53 9.89
C ALA A 89 -14.20 -15.89 9.47
N LEU A 90 -14.02 -16.62 8.36
CA LEU A 90 -12.70 -17.05 7.86
C LEU A 90 -12.20 -16.21 6.67
N ASP A 91 -13.10 -15.45 6.04
CA ASP A 91 -12.80 -14.55 4.90
C ASP A 91 -11.86 -13.35 5.23
N PRO A 92 -11.83 -12.78 6.46
CA PRO A 92 -10.92 -11.69 6.79
C PRO A 92 -9.44 -12.06 6.71
N LEU A 93 -9.11 -13.35 6.84
CA LEU A 93 -7.72 -13.83 6.71
C LEU A 93 -7.25 -13.94 5.26
N ASN A 94 -8.14 -13.88 4.25
CA ASN A 94 -7.75 -14.19 2.87
C ASN A 94 -8.04 -13.12 1.80
N ARG A 95 -8.82 -12.08 2.08
CA ARG A 95 -8.81 -10.85 1.26
C ARG A 95 -9.61 -9.74 1.93
N SER A 96 -9.05 -8.55 2.05
CA SER A 96 -9.91 -7.37 2.18
C SER A 96 -10.78 -7.26 0.91
N PRO A 97 -12.11 -7.03 1.05
CA PRO A 97 -12.95 -6.81 -0.11
C PRO A 97 -12.43 -5.58 -0.88
N LYS A 98 -12.28 -5.71 -2.20
CA LYS A 98 -11.71 -4.66 -3.06
C LYS A 98 -12.64 -3.46 -3.26
N TYR A 99 -13.83 -3.50 -2.68
CA TYR A 99 -14.86 -2.48 -2.77
C TYR A 99 -15.46 -2.27 -1.37
N ILE A 100 -16.02 -1.08 -1.18
CA ILE A 100 -16.74 -0.72 0.05
C ILE A 100 -18.21 -1.14 -0.14
N LEU A 101 -18.81 -1.76 0.87
CA LEU A 101 -20.23 -2.09 0.83
C LEU A 101 -21.04 -0.79 0.76
N GLY A 102 -21.91 -0.66 -0.25
CA GLY A 102 -22.63 0.60 -0.53
C GLY A 102 -21.90 1.54 -1.51
N TYR A 103 -20.76 1.12 -2.07
CA TYR A 103 -20.13 1.83 -3.18
C TYR A 103 -21.06 1.87 -4.40
N THR A 104 -21.42 3.07 -4.84
CA THR A 104 -22.29 3.34 -6.00
C THR A 104 -21.52 3.70 -7.27
N GLY A 105 -20.19 3.74 -7.21
CA GLY A 105 -19.33 4.05 -8.35
C GLY A 105 -19.17 2.88 -9.33
N PHE A 106 -18.34 3.08 -10.35
CA PHE A 106 -18.11 2.10 -11.41
C PHE A 106 -17.32 0.88 -10.90
N ILE A 107 -17.84 -0.32 -11.15
CA ILE A 107 -17.13 -1.59 -11.00
C ILE A 107 -17.05 -2.24 -12.39
N PRO A 108 -15.85 -2.50 -12.94
CA PRO A 108 -15.70 -3.16 -14.23
C PRO A 108 -16.43 -4.50 -14.27
N THR A 109 -17.04 -4.83 -15.42
CA THR A 109 -17.79 -6.08 -15.68
C THR A 109 -19.02 -6.35 -14.78
N LEU A 110 -19.33 -5.44 -13.84
CA LEU A 110 -20.51 -5.51 -12.98
C LEU A 110 -21.81 -5.22 -13.75
N ASN A 111 -21.73 -4.32 -14.72
CA ASN A 111 -22.88 -3.98 -15.57
C ASN A 111 -23.43 -5.27 -16.20
N PHE A 112 -24.75 -5.46 -16.12
CA PHE A 112 -25.47 -6.63 -16.63
C PHE A 112 -25.35 -7.92 -15.81
N ARG A 113 -24.84 -7.88 -14.57
CA ARG A 113 -24.88 -9.02 -13.64
C ARG A 113 -25.99 -8.86 -12.61
N TYR A 114 -26.90 -9.83 -12.57
CA TYR A 114 -28.07 -9.83 -11.69
C TYR A 114 -28.22 -11.18 -10.96
N GLY A 115 -29.06 -11.22 -9.92
CA GLY A 115 -29.42 -12.46 -9.23
C GLY A 115 -28.48 -12.95 -8.13
N LYS A 116 -27.36 -12.25 -7.87
CA LYS A 116 -26.48 -12.47 -6.71
C LYS A 116 -26.44 -11.23 -5.82
N SER A 117 -26.01 -11.38 -4.56
CA SER A 117 -25.77 -10.23 -3.68
C SER A 117 -24.68 -9.33 -4.24
N PHE A 118 -24.78 -8.01 -4.01
CA PHE A 118 -23.83 -7.02 -4.51
C PHE A 118 -22.37 -7.44 -4.29
N GLY A 119 -22.04 -7.89 -3.08
CA GLY A 119 -20.68 -8.33 -2.76
C GLY A 119 -20.19 -9.50 -3.62
N ARG A 120 -21.01 -10.55 -3.79
CA ARG A 120 -20.64 -11.69 -4.65
C ARG A 120 -20.48 -11.26 -6.11
N THR A 121 -21.41 -10.44 -6.60
CA THR A 121 -21.34 -9.94 -7.97
C THR A 121 -20.10 -9.08 -8.20
N ALA A 122 -19.75 -8.22 -7.24
CA ALA A 122 -18.56 -7.37 -7.29
C ALA A 122 -17.24 -8.16 -7.20
N ASP A 123 -17.18 -9.18 -6.35
CA ASP A 123 -16.05 -10.12 -6.27
C ASP A 123 -15.81 -10.81 -7.62
N ASP A 124 -16.87 -11.42 -8.18
CA ASP A 124 -16.81 -12.14 -9.45
C ASP A 124 -16.39 -11.20 -10.58
N SER A 125 -16.98 -10.00 -10.62
CA SER A 125 -16.67 -8.99 -11.64
C SER A 125 -15.21 -8.57 -11.60
N MET A 126 -14.67 -8.38 -10.40
CA MET A 126 -13.28 -7.99 -10.21
C MET A 126 -12.31 -9.14 -10.54
N ALA A 127 -12.68 -10.39 -10.27
CA ALA A 127 -11.91 -11.56 -10.68
C ALA A 127 -11.82 -11.65 -12.21
N ASP A 128 -12.96 -11.55 -12.90
CA ASP A 128 -13.03 -11.58 -14.36
C ASP A 128 -12.26 -10.42 -15.00
N PHE A 129 -12.36 -9.22 -14.42
CA PHE A 129 -11.59 -8.07 -14.87
C PHE A 129 -10.08 -8.32 -14.74
N THR A 130 -9.61 -8.88 -13.63
CA THR A 130 -8.18 -9.17 -13.44
C THR A 130 -7.68 -10.24 -14.41
N ASP A 131 -8.45 -11.29 -14.68
CA ASP A 131 -8.08 -12.31 -15.68
C ASP A 131 -8.02 -11.71 -17.09
N SER A 132 -9.04 -10.93 -17.47
CA SER A 132 -9.07 -10.22 -18.76
C SER A 132 -7.85 -9.30 -18.94
N GLN A 133 -7.48 -8.55 -17.90
CA GLN A 133 -6.28 -7.70 -17.92
C GLN A 133 -4.99 -8.52 -18.06
N SER A 134 -4.87 -9.69 -17.40
CA SER A 134 -3.71 -10.57 -17.56
C SER A 134 -3.57 -11.05 -19.00
N ARG A 135 -4.66 -11.57 -19.57
CA ARG A 135 -4.70 -12.05 -20.96
C ARG A 135 -4.35 -10.94 -21.96
N LEU A 136 -4.85 -9.72 -21.74
CA LEU A 136 -4.52 -8.58 -22.60
C LEU A 136 -3.03 -8.21 -22.49
N ARG A 137 -2.43 -8.27 -21.30
CA ARG A 137 -1.00 -8.04 -21.10
C ARG A 137 -0.16 -9.10 -21.80
N GLU A 138 -0.53 -10.37 -21.67
CA GLU A 138 0.14 -11.49 -22.35
C GLU A 138 0.08 -11.33 -23.88
N LYS A 139 -1.11 -11.09 -24.44
CA LYS A 139 -1.27 -10.83 -25.88
C LYS A 139 -0.45 -9.63 -26.34
N ARG A 140 -0.41 -8.56 -25.55
CA ARG A 140 0.40 -7.37 -25.86
C ARG A 140 1.89 -7.69 -25.80
N ALA A 141 2.34 -8.49 -24.84
CA ALA A 141 3.73 -8.91 -24.73
C ALA A 141 4.14 -9.84 -25.88
N GLU A 142 3.26 -10.77 -26.26
CA GLU A 142 3.44 -11.65 -27.43
C GLU A 142 3.52 -10.84 -28.72
N MET A 143 2.56 -9.94 -28.95
CA MET A 143 2.54 -9.04 -30.10
C MET A 143 3.79 -8.14 -30.13
N GLN A 144 4.19 -7.58 -28.98
CA GLN A 144 5.41 -6.80 -28.88
C GLN A 144 6.67 -7.66 -29.14
N SER A 145 6.67 -8.93 -28.75
CA SER A 145 7.74 -9.88 -29.09
C SER A 145 7.82 -10.10 -30.60
N LEU A 146 6.68 -10.31 -31.28
CA LEU A 146 6.59 -10.49 -32.73
C LEU A 146 7.04 -9.24 -33.51
N PHE A 147 6.70 -8.04 -33.06
CA PHE A 147 7.21 -6.81 -33.70
C PHE A 147 8.70 -6.57 -33.40
N ARG A 148 9.18 -6.96 -32.21
CA ARG A 148 10.61 -6.87 -31.86
C ARG A 148 11.48 -7.88 -32.60
N THR A 149 10.95 -9.01 -33.09
CA THR A 149 11.74 -9.93 -33.92
C THR A 149 11.99 -9.39 -35.33
N GLN A 150 11.21 -8.41 -35.81
CA GLN A 150 11.47 -7.72 -37.08
C GLN A 150 12.50 -6.58 -36.97
N SER A 151 12.68 -5.99 -35.78
CA SER A 151 13.65 -4.92 -35.55
C SER A 151 14.81 -5.42 -34.68
N ALA A 152 16.04 -5.42 -35.22
CA ALA A 152 17.35 -5.69 -34.58
C ALA A 152 17.39 -6.70 -33.41
N PRO A 153 18.18 -7.78 -33.50
CA PRO A 153 18.23 -8.83 -32.47
C PRO A 153 18.51 -8.26 -31.08
N ARG A 154 17.78 -8.77 -30.07
CA ARG A 154 18.01 -8.37 -28.68
C ARG A 154 19.47 -8.62 -28.34
N MET A 155 20.16 -7.58 -27.85
CA MET A 155 21.47 -7.75 -27.23
C MET A 155 21.35 -8.84 -26.17
N VAL A 156 22.09 -9.93 -26.34
CA VAL A 156 22.21 -10.97 -25.33
C VAL A 156 22.85 -10.37 -24.09
N SER A 157 22.35 -10.75 -22.91
CA SER A 157 22.97 -10.36 -21.66
C SER A 157 24.39 -10.89 -21.65
N ILE A 158 25.38 -10.00 -21.55
CA ILE A 158 26.80 -10.35 -21.51
C ILE A 158 27.13 -11.19 -20.26
N ARG A 159 26.32 -11.05 -19.21
CA ARG A 159 26.50 -11.72 -17.91
C ARG A 159 25.27 -12.55 -17.53
N ASN A 160 25.50 -13.63 -16.79
CA ASN A 160 24.43 -14.45 -16.25
C ASN A 160 23.67 -13.68 -15.13
N ARG A 161 22.39 -13.99 -14.94
CA ARG A 161 21.50 -13.36 -13.94
C ARG A 161 22.08 -13.48 -12.52
N ASP A 162 22.70 -14.61 -12.21
CA ASP A 162 23.34 -14.85 -10.90
C ASP A 162 24.57 -13.97 -10.70
N GLU A 163 25.37 -13.75 -11.74
CA GLU A 163 26.54 -12.86 -11.69
C GLU A 163 26.12 -11.40 -11.50
N VAL A 164 25.02 -10.99 -12.14
CA VAL A 164 24.44 -9.65 -11.95
C VAL A 164 23.98 -9.46 -10.51
N THR A 165 23.30 -10.47 -9.96
CA THR A 165 22.79 -10.44 -8.58
C THR A 165 23.95 -10.37 -7.58
N ARG A 166 24.99 -11.20 -7.75
CA ARG A 166 26.22 -11.15 -6.93
C ARG A 166 26.95 -9.82 -7.05
N SER A 167 27.01 -9.23 -8.25
CA SER A 167 27.65 -7.93 -8.46
C SER A 167 26.91 -6.81 -7.72
N LEU A 168 25.57 -6.85 -7.71
CA LEU A 168 24.72 -5.92 -6.97
C LEU A 168 24.94 -6.02 -5.46
N THR A 169 24.93 -7.23 -4.90
CA THR A 169 25.18 -7.45 -3.47
C THR A 169 26.60 -7.03 -3.06
N ASN A 170 27.58 -7.27 -3.93
CA ASN A 170 28.95 -6.81 -3.70
C ASN A 170 29.02 -5.29 -3.72
N TYR A 171 28.29 -4.62 -4.61
CA TYR A 171 28.24 -3.16 -4.67
C TYR A 171 27.61 -2.53 -3.43
N GLU A 172 26.61 -3.17 -2.82
CA GLU A 172 26.00 -2.71 -1.57
C GLU A 172 26.94 -2.86 -0.36
N THR A 173 27.80 -3.88 -0.37
CA THR A 173 28.73 -4.17 0.73
C THR A 173 30.08 -3.45 0.58
N LEU A 174 30.50 -3.13 -0.65
CA LEU A 174 31.67 -2.30 -0.91
C LEU A 174 31.39 -0.88 -0.40
N GLY A 175 32.19 -0.45 0.58
CA GLY A 175 32.14 0.92 1.09
C GLY A 175 32.26 1.94 -0.03
N ARG A 176 31.70 3.15 0.19
CA ARG A 176 31.79 4.30 -0.75
C ARG A 176 33.20 4.92 -0.79
N GLU A 177 34.23 4.09 -0.81
CA GLU A 177 35.60 4.52 -0.87
C GLU A 177 36.02 4.73 -2.33
N ILE A 178 36.49 5.95 -2.61
CA ILE A 178 36.98 6.32 -3.92
C ILE A 178 38.32 5.63 -4.15
N SER A 179 38.33 4.65 -5.04
CA SER A 179 39.51 3.84 -5.36
C SER A 179 39.69 3.70 -6.88
N PRO A 180 40.87 3.27 -7.36
CA PRO A 180 41.07 3.01 -8.79
C PRO A 180 40.10 1.96 -9.36
N ASP A 181 39.69 1.00 -8.52
CA ASP A 181 38.78 -0.08 -8.90
C ASP A 181 37.31 0.38 -8.88
N HIS A 182 36.98 1.33 -8.01
CA HIS A 182 35.67 1.96 -7.89
C HIS A 182 35.77 3.49 -8.06
N PRO A 183 36.08 3.97 -9.28
CA PRO A 183 36.19 5.40 -9.54
C PRO A 183 34.80 6.05 -9.52
N PRO A 184 34.70 7.34 -9.13
CA PRO A 184 33.44 8.07 -9.19
C PRO A 184 32.89 8.14 -10.62
N ILE A 185 31.56 8.22 -10.70
CA ILE A 185 30.82 8.30 -11.96
C ILE A 185 30.99 9.69 -12.60
N ALA A 186 30.84 9.77 -13.91
CA ALA A 186 30.78 11.05 -14.62
C ALA A 186 29.67 11.95 -14.03
N GLY A 187 29.98 13.22 -13.80
CA GLY A 187 29.11 14.16 -13.09
C GLY A 187 29.45 14.35 -11.61
N TYR A 188 30.38 13.57 -11.07
CA TYR A 188 30.95 13.84 -9.75
C TYR A 188 31.63 15.21 -9.72
N THR A 189 31.26 16.04 -8.75
CA THR A 189 31.69 17.44 -8.62
C THR A 189 32.82 17.65 -7.60
N GLY A 190 33.23 16.60 -6.88
CA GLY A 190 34.32 16.68 -5.91
C GLY A 190 35.71 16.70 -6.56
N HIS A 191 36.72 17.06 -5.77
CA HIS A 191 38.11 17.05 -6.24
C HIS A 191 38.67 15.63 -6.34
N ILE A 192 39.36 15.33 -7.44
CA ILE A 192 40.10 14.09 -7.62
C ILE A 192 41.57 14.45 -7.84
N PRO A 193 42.48 14.03 -6.93
CA PRO A 193 43.90 14.31 -7.05
C PRO A 193 44.47 13.79 -8.38
N ARG A 194 45.45 14.50 -8.93
CA ARG A 194 46.22 14.11 -10.13
C ARG A 194 45.42 14.00 -11.44
N VAL A 195 44.11 14.32 -11.44
CA VAL A 195 43.24 14.31 -12.62
C VAL A 195 43.27 15.63 -13.39
N LYS A 196 43.37 16.78 -12.70
CA LYS A 196 43.40 18.10 -13.34
C LYS A 196 44.85 18.52 -13.60
N GLY A 197 45.21 18.78 -14.86
CA GLY A 197 46.49 19.38 -15.24
C GLY A 197 47.64 18.40 -15.53
N THR A 198 47.38 17.09 -15.55
CA THR A 198 48.36 16.08 -16.01
C THR A 198 48.16 15.80 -17.51
N GLU A 199 49.24 15.59 -18.27
CA GLU A 199 49.14 15.27 -19.71
C GLU A 199 48.27 14.02 -19.96
N ALA A 200 48.33 13.05 -19.05
CA ALA A 200 47.53 11.82 -19.06
C ALA A 200 46.00 12.04 -18.98
N SER A 201 45.56 13.24 -18.60
CA SER A 201 44.14 13.62 -18.52
C SER A 201 43.59 14.21 -19.81
N LEU A 202 44.46 14.67 -20.71
CA LEU A 202 44.05 15.29 -21.96
C LEU A 202 43.47 14.25 -22.91
N SER A 203 42.34 14.58 -23.56
CA SER A 203 41.69 13.78 -24.61
C SER A 203 41.17 12.38 -24.22
N LYS A 204 41.07 12.05 -22.93
CA LYS A 204 40.54 10.75 -22.45
C LYS A 204 39.18 10.90 -21.77
N ARG A 205 38.40 9.81 -21.72
CA ARG A 205 37.10 9.79 -21.04
C ARG A 205 37.29 9.96 -19.53
N TYR A 206 36.37 10.66 -18.87
CA TYR A 206 36.43 10.95 -17.43
C TYR A 206 36.80 9.73 -16.58
N ASN A 207 36.07 8.61 -16.72
CA ASN A 207 36.32 7.38 -15.97
C ASN A 207 37.76 6.84 -16.14
N THR A 208 38.30 6.90 -17.35
CA THR A 208 39.67 6.44 -17.63
C THR A 208 40.73 7.33 -16.99
N VAL A 209 40.51 8.65 -16.98
CA VAL A 209 41.42 9.61 -16.34
C VAL A 209 41.40 9.45 -14.83
N VAL A 210 40.20 9.36 -14.25
CA VAL A 210 40.02 9.21 -12.81
C VAL A 210 40.66 7.92 -12.30
N LYS A 211 40.40 6.79 -12.98
CA LYS A 211 41.01 5.50 -12.63
C LYS A 211 42.53 5.58 -12.62
N ARG A 212 43.13 6.21 -13.63
CA ARG A 212 44.59 6.41 -13.70
C ARG A 212 45.10 7.36 -12.62
N GLY A 213 44.44 8.49 -12.39
CA GLY A 213 44.83 9.46 -11.36
C GLY A 213 44.81 8.87 -9.96
N LEU A 214 43.77 8.09 -9.63
CA LEU A 214 43.69 7.37 -8.36
C LEU A 214 44.74 6.27 -8.25
N ALA A 215 45.09 5.58 -9.35
CA ALA A 215 46.14 4.57 -9.36
C ALA A 215 47.52 5.19 -9.05
N LEU A 216 47.84 6.31 -9.70
CA LEU A 216 49.07 7.07 -9.40
C LEU A 216 49.12 7.55 -7.95
N LEU A 217 48.00 8.05 -7.43
CA LEU A 217 47.91 8.46 -6.02
C LEU A 217 48.14 7.28 -5.07
N ARG A 218 47.64 6.08 -5.41
CA ARG A 218 47.87 4.86 -4.63
C ARG A 218 49.35 4.49 -4.61
N GLU A 219 50.02 4.53 -5.75
CA GLU A 219 51.46 4.25 -5.85
C GLU A 219 52.30 5.28 -5.07
N GLU A 220 51.96 6.56 -5.14
CA GLU A 220 52.63 7.61 -4.35
C GLU A 220 52.51 7.36 -2.84
N ARG A 221 51.32 6.96 -2.37
CA ARG A 221 51.10 6.62 -0.96
C ARG A 221 51.94 5.42 -0.51
N LEU A 222 51.98 4.36 -1.32
CA LEU A 222 52.80 3.18 -1.02
C LEU A 222 54.29 3.52 -0.94
N LYS A 223 54.82 4.27 -1.92
CA LYS A 223 56.21 4.74 -1.90
C LYS A 223 56.51 5.57 -0.65
N LYS A 224 55.58 6.44 -0.24
CA LYS A 224 55.74 7.25 0.97
C LYS A 224 55.75 6.41 2.24
N GLU A 225 54.88 5.39 2.33
CA GLU A 225 54.89 4.45 3.46
C GLU A 225 56.18 3.64 3.54
N GLU A 226 56.70 3.19 2.40
CA GLU A 226 58.00 2.49 2.33
C GLU A 226 59.13 3.37 2.85
N LEU A 227 59.20 4.63 2.41
CA LEU A 227 60.20 5.60 2.90
C LEU A 227 60.07 5.89 4.40
N LEU A 228 58.85 5.92 4.94
CA LEU A 228 58.62 6.10 6.37
C LEU A 228 59.08 4.87 7.16
N LYS A 229 58.78 3.66 6.67
CA LYS A 229 59.24 2.40 7.28
C LYS A 229 60.76 2.29 7.26
N THR A 230 61.41 2.64 6.16
CA THR A 230 62.88 2.63 6.07
C THR A 230 63.48 3.68 7.02
N SER A 231 62.93 4.89 7.07
CA SER A 231 63.36 5.94 8.00
C SER A 231 63.20 5.51 9.46
N TYR A 232 62.07 4.90 9.84
CA TYR A 232 61.85 4.38 11.18
C TYR A 232 62.89 3.33 11.56
N LYS A 233 63.14 2.36 10.65
CA LYS A 233 64.14 1.30 10.87
C LYS A 233 65.56 1.84 10.99
N ILE A 234 65.91 2.88 10.22
CA ILE A 234 67.21 3.56 10.35
C ILE A 234 67.34 4.22 11.74
N ASN A 235 66.30 4.91 12.20
CA ASN A 235 66.30 5.55 13.52
C ASN A 235 66.38 4.54 14.67
N GLU A 236 65.71 3.39 14.53
CA GLU A 236 65.77 2.28 15.47
C GLU A 236 67.22 1.76 15.61
N ILE A 237 67.89 1.47 14.49
CA ILE A 237 69.30 1.04 14.47
C ILE A 237 70.23 2.08 15.11
N ILE A 238 70.02 3.38 14.80
CA ILE A 238 70.82 4.47 15.39
C ILE A 238 70.60 4.55 16.91
N SER A 239 69.39 4.29 17.39
CA SER A 239 69.06 4.34 18.82
C SER A 239 69.70 3.19 19.61
N GLU A 240 69.76 2.00 19.03
CA GLU A 240 70.42 0.82 19.63
C GLU A 240 71.95 0.95 19.63
N GLY A 241 72.52 1.63 18.62
CA GLY A 241 73.97 1.84 18.48
C GLY A 241 74.58 2.91 19.38
N LYS A 242 73.79 3.65 20.18
CA LYS A 242 74.34 4.65 21.12
C LYS A 242 74.87 3.96 22.38
N PRO A 243 76.16 4.14 22.75
CA PRO A 243 76.70 3.56 23.96
C PRO A 243 75.95 4.12 25.18
N ARG A 244 75.47 3.22 26.05
CA ARG A 244 74.90 3.60 27.34
C ARG A 244 76.02 4.11 28.23
N TYR A 245 76.19 5.43 28.31
CA TYR A 245 77.07 6.04 29.30
C TYR A 245 76.46 5.81 30.69
N THR A 246 77.05 4.90 31.44
CA THR A 246 76.80 4.75 32.88
C THR A 246 77.62 5.81 33.60
N TYR A 247 76.97 6.76 34.28
CA TYR A 247 77.64 7.65 35.20
C TYR A 247 78.03 6.83 36.44
N VAL A 248 79.34 6.71 36.67
CA VAL A 248 79.95 6.13 37.88
C VAL A 248 80.08 7.21 38.93
#